data_AF-A0A387HRJ7-F1
#
_entry.id   AF-A0A387HRJ7-F1
#
_cell.length_a   1.000
_cell.length_b   1.000
_cell.length_c   1.000
_cell.angle_alpha   90.00
_cell.angle_beta   90.00
_cell.angle_gamma   90.00
#
_symmetry.space_group_name_H-M   'P 1'
#
loop_
_entity.id
_entity.type
_entity.pdbx_description
1 polymer ?
#
loop_
_entity_poly.entity_id
_entity_poly.type
_entity_poly.pdbx_seq_one_letter_code
_entity_poly.pdbx_strand_id
1 'polypeptide(L)' 'MDRGAGVAVLVDLGSAVLTVKALLAEGDELPTGTRLLDAPFVEGAVAAVVSASAGAGLEAVVAAAAEARTYRKT' A
#
# COMPACT_ATOMS: atom_id res chain seq x y z
N MET A 1 -3.04 -18.67 8.78
CA MET A 1 -2.00 -19.07 7.81
C MET A 1 -1.79 -17.90 6.89
N ASP A 2 -0.57 -17.33 6.87
CA ASP A 2 -0.16 -16.42 5.80
C ASP A 2 -0.17 -17.23 4.49
N ARG A 3 -0.86 -16.70 3.46
CA ARG A 3 -0.96 -17.36 2.15
C ARG A 3 0.15 -16.91 1.19
N GLY A 4 1.12 -16.12 1.65
CA GLY A 4 2.21 -15.61 0.81
C GLY A 4 1.73 -14.64 -0.28
N ALA A 5 0.59 -13.97 -0.06
CA ALA A 5 0.00 -13.05 -1.03
C ALA A 5 0.72 -11.68 -1.08
N GLY A 6 1.72 -11.48 -0.20
CA GLY A 6 2.47 -10.23 -0.04
C GLY A 6 1.77 -9.23 0.88
N VAL A 7 2.45 -8.11 1.17
CA VAL A 7 1.99 -7.12 2.16
C VAL A 7 1.90 -5.75 1.50
N ALA A 8 0.73 -5.12 1.58
CA ALA A 8 0.55 -3.72 1.20
C ALA A 8 0.60 -2.85 2.46
N VAL A 9 1.49 -1.87 2.51
CA VAL A 9 1.61 -0.92 3.61
C VAL A 9 1.13 0.44 3.14
N LEU A 10 0.16 0.98 3.86
CA LEU A 10 -0.32 2.34 3.66
C LEU A 10 0.14 3.20 4.85
N VAL A 11 0.61 4.40 4.54
CA VAL A 11 1.07 5.39 5.52
C VAL A 11 0.33 6.70 5.28
N ASP A 12 0.11 7.46 6.34
CA ASP A 12 -0.56 8.74 6.30
C ASP A 12 0.39 9.85 5.81
N LEU A 13 0.98 10.61 6.72
CA LEU A 13 1.72 11.83 6.43
C LEU A 13 2.94 11.93 7.36
N GLY A 14 3.94 12.72 6.91
CA GLY A 14 5.07 13.09 7.75
C GLY A 14 6.04 11.93 8.03
N SER A 15 6.42 11.76 9.30
CA SER A 15 7.50 10.87 9.72
C SER A 15 7.24 9.40 9.43
N ALA A 16 5.98 8.96 9.45
CA ALA A 16 5.61 7.56 9.16
C ALA A 16 6.07 7.12 7.76
N VAL A 17 5.97 8.02 6.77
CA VAL A 17 6.43 7.75 5.40
C VAL A 17 7.93 7.51 5.37
N LEU A 18 8.71 8.34 6.08
CA LEU A 18 10.17 8.22 6.11
C LEU A 18 10.61 6.95 6.83
N THR A 19 9.96 6.63 7.96
CA THR A 19 10.22 5.40 8.71
C THR A 19 10.01 4.17 7.83
N VAL A 20 8.85 4.07 7.16
CA VAL A 20 8.57 2.90 6.31
C VAL A 20 9.51 2.83 5.10
N LYS A 21 9.90 3.97 4.51
CA LYS A 21 10.90 4.00 3.44
C LYS A 21 12.28 3.52 3.91
N ALA A 22 12.69 3.86 5.12
CA ALA A 22 13.94 3.39 5.70
C ALA A 22 13.91 1.87 5.90
N LEU A 23 12.85 1.35 6.52
CA LEU A 23 12.66 -0.10 6.74
C LEU A 23 12.62 -0.89 5.42
N LEU A 24 12.01 -0.34 4.38
CA LEU A 24 12.00 -0.95 3.05
C LEU A 24 13.38 -0.94 2.38
N ALA A 25 14.22 0.06 2.67
CA ALA A 25 15.56 0.15 2.13
C ALA A 25 16.55 -0.79 2.84
N GLU A 26 16.36 -1.00 4.15
CA GLU A 26 17.13 -1.96 4.95
C GLU A 26 16.79 -3.41 4.57
N GLY A 27 15.50 -3.70 4.38
CA GLY A 27 15.02 -4.91 3.69
C GLY A 27 14.98 -6.19 4.51
N ASP A 28 15.31 -6.15 5.80
CA ASP A 28 15.33 -7.29 6.73
C ASP A 28 14.26 -7.20 7.83
N GLU A 29 13.74 -6.01 8.14
CA GLU A 29 12.70 -5.82 9.16
C GLU A 29 11.27 -6.09 8.66
N LEU A 30 11.02 -5.97 7.35
CA LEU A 30 9.69 -6.13 6.77
C LEU A 30 9.50 -7.50 6.11
N PRO A 31 8.28 -8.06 6.13
CA PRO A 31 7.98 -9.28 5.40
C PRO A 31 8.36 -9.18 3.91
N THR A 32 8.84 -10.28 3.34
CA THR A 32 9.17 -10.35 1.92
C THR A 32 7.95 -9.99 1.06
N GLY A 33 8.16 -9.14 0.05
CA GLY A 33 7.07 -8.67 -0.80
C GLY A 33 6.23 -7.55 -0.17
N THR A 34 6.76 -6.84 0.84
CA THR A 34 6.12 -5.63 1.34
C THR A 34 6.20 -4.50 0.31
N ARG A 35 5.07 -3.82 0.06
CA ARG A 35 4.95 -2.71 -0.89
C ARG A 35 4.28 -1.51 -0.24
N LEU A 36 4.97 -0.37 -0.27
CA LEU A 36 4.38 0.91 0.13
C LEU A 36 3.37 1.36 -0.93
N LEU A 37 2.15 1.67 -0.49
CA LEU A 37 1.10 2.24 -1.33
C LEU A 37 1.32 3.75 -1.47
N ASP A 38 1.66 4.19 -2.68
CA ASP A 38 1.73 5.61 -3.03
C ASP A 38 0.36 6.12 -3.48
N ALA A 39 -0.50 6.41 -2.50
CA ALA A 39 -1.88 6.81 -2.72
C ALA A 39 -2.34 7.83 -1.65
N PRO A 40 -3.38 8.64 -1.93
CA PRO A 40 -4.08 9.38 -0.87
C PRO A 40 -4.54 8.40 0.22
N PHE A 41 -4.32 8.73 1.49
CA PHE A 41 -4.50 7.79 2.59
C PHE A 41 -5.90 7.16 2.60
N VAL A 42 -6.96 7.96 2.56
CA VAL A 42 -8.34 7.42 2.70
C VAL A 42 -8.78 6.71 1.43
N GLU A 43 -8.72 7.38 0.28
CA GLU A 43 -9.20 6.84 -0.98
C GLU A 43 -8.37 5.63 -1.43
N GLY A 44 -7.05 5.71 -1.23
CA GLY A 44 -6.13 4.60 -1.45
C GLY A 44 -6.42 3.41 -0.55
N ALA A 45 -6.66 3.63 0.76
CA ALA A 45 -7.04 2.55 1.68
C ALA A 45 -8.30 1.82 1.20
N VAL A 46 -9.34 2.58 0.85
CA VAL A 46 -10.61 2.03 0.38
C VAL A 46 -10.40 1.20 -0.89
N ALA A 47 -9.70 1.74 -1.88
CA ALA A 47 -9.41 1.03 -3.12
C ALA A 47 -8.59 -0.25 -2.91
N ALA A 48 -7.56 -0.20 -2.05
CA ALA A 48 -6.75 -1.36 -1.73
C ALA A 48 -7.57 -2.46 -1.01
N VAL A 49 -8.36 -2.08 0.00
CA VAL A 49 -9.19 -3.02 0.78
C VAL A 49 -10.25 -3.68 -0.10
N VAL A 50 -10.92 -2.92 -0.96
CA VAL A 50 -11.92 -3.46 -1.88
C VAL A 50 -11.29 -4.45 -2.84
N SER A 51 -10.16 -4.09 -3.45
CA SER A 51 -9.41 -4.95 -4.39
C SER A 51 -8.94 -6.25 -3.71
N ALA A 52 -8.33 -6.15 -2.52
CA ALA A 52 -7.89 -7.30 -1.75
C ALA A 52 -9.05 -8.21 -1.31
N SER A 53 -10.17 -7.63 -0.90
CA SER A 53 -11.37 -8.38 -0.49
C SER A 53 -12.02 -9.12 -1.66
N ALA A 54 -11.86 -8.61 -2.89
CA ALA A 54 -12.26 -9.31 -4.11
C ALA A 54 -11.30 -10.45 -4.51
N GLY A 55 -10.22 -10.67 -3.74
CA GLY A 55 -9.23 -11.72 -3.99
C GLY A 55 -8.12 -11.32 -4.96
N ALA A 56 -7.97 -10.03 -5.26
CA ALA A 56 -6.89 -9.55 -6.12
C ALA A 56 -5.51 -9.76 -5.47
N GLY A 57 -4.50 -10.03 -6.31
CA GLY A 57 -3.10 -10.12 -5.86
C GLY A 57 -2.49 -8.75 -5.55
N LEU A 58 -1.32 -8.75 -4.89
CA LEU A 58 -0.67 -7.53 -4.41
C LEU A 58 -0.45 -6.47 -5.48
N GLU A 59 -0.01 -6.82 -6.70
CA GLU A 59 0.19 -5.82 -7.77
C GLU A 59 -1.11 -5.11 -8.15
N ALA A 60 -2.22 -5.83 -8.21
CA ALA A 60 -3.53 -5.25 -8.51
C ALA A 60 -4.06 -4.39 -7.35
N VAL A 61 -3.74 -4.75 -6.11
CA VAL A 61 -4.04 -3.94 -4.92
C VAL A 61 -3.25 -2.63 -4.94
N VAL A 62 -1.95 -2.70 -5.27
CA VAL A 62 -1.07 -1.52 -5.40
C VAL A 62 -1.57 -0.59 -6.50
N ALA A 63 -1.92 -1.14 -7.67
CA ALA A 63 -2.45 -0.36 -8.79
C ALA A 63 -3.77 0.34 -8.43
N ALA A 64 -4.72 -0.37 -7.83
CA ALA A 64 -6.00 0.19 -7.41
C ALA A 64 -5.85 1.35 -6.42
N ALA A 65 -4.93 1.22 -5.45
CA ALA A 65 -4.63 2.30 -4.52
C ALA A 65 -4.03 3.52 -5.24
N ALA A 66 -3.06 3.33 -6.14
CA ALA A 66 -2.40 4.42 -6.85
C ALA A 66 -3.36 5.23 -7.76
N GLU A 67 -4.36 4.57 -8.36
CA GLU A 67 -5.38 5.21 -9.20
C GLU A 67 -6.27 6.20 -8.42
N ALA A 68 -6.41 6.02 -7.10
CA ALA A 68 -7.20 6.89 -6.22
C ALA A 68 -6.66 8.33 -6.14
N ARG A 69 -5.45 8.60 -6.63
CA ARG A 69 -4.81 9.93 -6.68
C ARG A 69 -5.52 10.93 -7.60
N THR A 70 -6.52 10.52 -8.37
CA THR A 70 -7.16 11.35 -9.41
C THR A 70 -8.24 12.33 -8.93
N TYR A 71 -8.53 12.46 -7.63
CA TYR A 71 -9.49 13.45 -7.14
C TYR A 71 -8.84 14.80 -6.76
N ARG A 72 -8.51 15.62 -7.76
CA ARG A 72 -8.46 17.08 -7.56
C ARG A 72 -9.83 17.64 -7.90
N LYS A 73 -10.57 18.10 -6.88
CA LYS A 73 -11.60 19.11 -7.13
C LYS A 73 -10.85 20.38 -7.57
N THR A 74 -10.94 20.70 -8.86
CA THR A 74 -10.72 22.07 -9.35
C THR A 74 -11.66 23.04 -8.64
#